data_AF-A0A496VM78-F1
#
_entry.id   AF-A0A496VM78-F1
#
_cell.length_a   1.000
_cell.length_b   1.000
_cell.length_c   1.000
_cell.angle_alpha   90.00
_cell.angle_beta   90.00
_cell.angle_gamma   90.00
#
_symmetry.space_group_name_H-M   'P 1'
#
loop_
_entity.id
_entity.type
_entity.pdbx_description
1 polymer ?
#
loop_
_entity_poly.entity_id
_entity_poly.type
_entity_poly.pdbx_seq_one_letter_code
_entity_poly.pdbx_strand_id
1 'polypeptide(L)'
;MLYLFSLSAWASTDPPQDIPLPLQPWINWVLPESQDYTCPFEYNKTTQHCRWPSRLTLNVSATQAKFSQQWQIYSEGWLALPGNAKHWPQAVQLNDKPAIVTDRRGVPSIFAPQGLLTIQGTFQFSRRPEFVQMPQQTGLLDLTIDDIAVAMPQIDNQGRLWLTRQTDDQAAEENRLDIHVYRRINDDIPLQVITRIELDVAGRHREIVLGPVMLNRHIAMSLDSPLPARLESDGSLRLQVRPGSWVLTLRTRQEGATYQLTLTPSEGQWVDEEIWVFKAHHDLRIVEIGGVTAIDPQQTALPSTWRQYPAYQVRAGDTLELIEKRRGDPEPAPDRLQLERHFWLDFDGQGYSVQDHITGSMTRGWRLEMAEPGLLGRVAVNGQDQFITRLEEGGNTGVEMRRGQIDLVADSRLETAVSELPAVGWAHDFQNVKATLHLPPGWGLLNATGVDDVPRTWLKRWTLLDLFIVLIMAAAIGKLWHWAWGALTLITMVLISHETNAPYWVWLNIIAAIGLLRVLPEIGWFSRIVRSYRNLSLLVLLIIALPFMMQQARQS
;
A
#
# COMPACT_ATOMS: atom_id res chain seq x y z
N MET A 1 -5.08 37.60 -51.44
CA MET A 1 -5.00 38.30 -50.15
C MET A 1 -5.72 37.44 -49.12
N LEU A 2 -5.02 36.46 -48.53
CA LEU A 2 -5.58 35.59 -47.50
C LEU A 2 -5.31 36.24 -46.14
N TYR A 3 -6.36 36.73 -45.49
CA TYR A 3 -6.30 37.20 -44.11
C TYR A 3 -6.31 35.99 -43.17
N LEU A 4 -5.15 35.69 -42.58
CA LEU A 4 -5.05 34.80 -41.42
C LEU A 4 -5.48 35.58 -40.18
N PHE A 5 -6.68 35.32 -39.69
CA PHE A 5 -7.10 35.74 -38.36
C PHE A 5 -6.33 34.92 -37.33
N SER A 6 -5.44 35.55 -36.59
CA SER A 6 -4.85 35.00 -35.37
C SER A 6 -5.93 34.93 -34.29
N LEU A 7 -6.53 33.75 -34.12
CA LEU A 7 -7.34 33.42 -32.95
C LEU A 7 -6.41 33.29 -31.74
N SER A 8 -6.50 34.23 -30.80
CA SER A 8 -5.93 34.10 -29.47
C SER A 8 -6.62 32.92 -28.78
N ALA A 9 -5.91 31.80 -28.61
CA ALA A 9 -6.39 30.70 -27.78
C ALA A 9 -6.27 31.13 -26.31
N TRP A 10 -7.40 31.45 -25.69
CA TRP A 10 -7.49 31.59 -24.25
C TRP A 10 -7.62 30.17 -23.69
N ALA A 11 -6.67 29.74 -22.86
CA ALA A 11 -6.82 28.50 -22.10
C ALA A 11 -7.96 28.71 -21.09
N SER A 12 -9.15 28.17 -21.36
CA SER A 12 -10.19 28.02 -20.35
C SER A 12 -9.80 26.87 -19.43
N THR A 13 -9.71 27.14 -18.14
CA THR A 13 -9.88 26.09 -17.12
C THR A 13 -11.37 25.84 -17.01
N ASP A 14 -11.94 25.14 -17.98
CA ASP A 14 -13.31 24.63 -17.82
C ASP A 14 -13.34 23.68 -16.61
N PRO A 15 -14.36 23.75 -15.74
CA PRO A 15 -14.57 22.71 -14.75
C PRO A 15 -14.67 21.37 -15.50
N PRO A 16 -14.06 20.29 -14.97
CA PRO A 16 -13.93 19.05 -15.70
C PRO A 16 -15.29 18.61 -16.21
N GLN A 17 -15.43 18.50 -17.54
CA GLN A 17 -16.65 18.07 -18.23
C GLN A 17 -17.06 16.62 -17.86
N ASP A 18 -16.28 15.95 -17.03
CA ASP A 18 -16.45 14.55 -16.60
C ASP A 18 -17.10 14.37 -15.21
N ILE A 19 -17.70 15.41 -14.60
CA ILE A 19 -18.40 15.24 -13.32
C ILE A 19 -19.88 14.84 -13.57
N PRO A 20 -20.32 13.64 -13.09
CA PRO A 20 -21.72 13.22 -13.18
C PRO A 20 -22.67 14.26 -12.55
N LEU A 21 -23.81 14.51 -13.20
CA LEU A 21 -24.88 15.42 -12.75
C LEU A 21 -25.21 15.32 -11.24
N PRO A 22 -25.31 14.13 -10.61
CA PRO A 22 -25.60 14.02 -9.17
C PRO A 22 -24.52 14.59 -8.25
N LEU A 23 -23.28 14.71 -8.73
CA LEU A 23 -22.13 15.17 -7.94
C LEU A 23 -21.85 16.67 -8.08
N GLN A 24 -22.42 17.35 -9.07
CA GLN A 24 -22.23 18.79 -9.29
C GLN A 24 -22.58 19.67 -8.07
N PRO A 25 -23.64 19.40 -7.28
CA PRO A 25 -23.96 20.20 -6.11
C PRO A 25 -22.89 20.17 -5.01
N TRP A 26 -22.04 19.13 -4.98
CA TRP A 26 -21.02 18.93 -3.96
C TRP A 26 -19.71 19.66 -4.25
N ILE A 27 -19.52 20.18 -5.47
CA ILE A 27 -18.29 20.86 -5.90
C ILE A 27 -17.94 22.01 -4.93
N ASN A 28 -18.90 22.89 -4.66
CA ASN A 28 -18.69 24.04 -3.77
C ASN A 28 -18.55 23.66 -2.29
N TRP A 29 -18.94 22.43 -1.90
CA TRP A 29 -18.77 21.91 -0.54
C TRP A 29 -17.40 21.27 -0.34
N VAL A 30 -16.83 20.63 -1.37
CA VAL A 30 -15.52 19.95 -1.31
C VAL A 30 -14.34 20.89 -1.58
N LEU A 31 -14.49 21.83 -2.52
CA LEU A 31 -13.40 22.72 -2.96
C LEU A 31 -12.95 23.87 -2.01
N PRO A 32 -13.66 24.25 -0.91
CA PRO A 32 -13.20 25.35 -0.06
C PRO A 32 -11.81 25.17 0.54
N GLU A 33 -11.34 23.94 0.70
CA GLU A 33 -10.02 23.63 1.28
C GLU A 33 -8.85 23.77 0.28
N SER A 34 -9.11 23.92 -1.02
CA SER A 34 -8.06 23.98 -2.06
C SER A 34 -8.21 25.19 -2.96
N GLN A 35 -7.84 26.40 -2.49
CA GLN A 35 -7.89 27.64 -3.31
C GLN A 35 -7.05 27.56 -4.61
N ASP A 36 -6.12 26.61 -4.68
CA ASP A 36 -5.20 26.43 -5.81
C ASP A 36 -5.72 25.45 -6.88
N TYR A 37 -6.95 24.92 -6.76
CA TYR A 37 -7.49 23.92 -7.71
C TYR A 37 -7.59 24.43 -9.16
N THR A 38 -7.70 25.74 -9.36
CA THR A 38 -7.77 26.40 -10.68
C THR A 38 -6.40 26.64 -11.30
N CYS A 39 -5.32 26.35 -10.58
CA CYS A 39 -3.98 26.64 -11.05
C CYS A 39 -3.52 25.63 -12.11
N PRO A 40 -2.91 26.09 -13.22
CA PRO A 40 -2.38 25.19 -14.23
C PRO A 40 -1.36 24.20 -13.67
N PHE A 41 -1.43 22.97 -14.14
CA PHE A 41 -0.39 21.96 -13.90
C PHE A 41 0.88 22.29 -14.69
N GLU A 42 2.05 22.02 -14.13
CA GLU A 42 3.24 21.89 -14.97
C GLU A 42 3.04 20.73 -15.93
N TYR A 43 3.47 20.91 -17.19
CA TYR A 43 3.41 19.85 -18.18
C TYR A 43 4.05 18.56 -17.66
N ASN A 44 3.28 17.46 -17.67
CA ASN A 44 3.71 16.13 -17.22
C ASN A 44 4.05 16.00 -15.72
N LYS A 45 3.51 16.88 -14.85
CA LYS A 45 3.63 16.74 -13.38
C LYS A 45 2.29 17.02 -12.70
N THR A 46 2.13 16.49 -11.50
CA THR A 46 0.97 16.75 -10.61
C THR A 46 1.10 18.06 -9.84
N THR A 47 2.20 18.79 -10.00
CA THR A 47 2.44 20.06 -9.34
C THR A 47 1.71 21.18 -10.07
N GLN A 48 0.90 21.94 -9.34
CA GLN A 48 0.23 23.13 -9.84
C GLN A 48 1.06 24.38 -9.55
N HIS A 49 1.09 25.33 -10.48
CA HIS A 49 1.65 26.67 -10.25
C HIS A 49 0.60 27.73 -10.45
N CYS A 50 0.40 28.54 -9.42
CA CYS A 50 -0.58 29.61 -9.44
C CYS A 50 0.00 30.95 -9.88
N ARG A 51 1.33 31.08 -9.97
CA ARG A 51 2.03 32.36 -10.11
C ARG A 51 3.09 32.22 -11.19
N TRP A 52 2.75 32.66 -12.40
CA TRP A 52 3.58 32.48 -13.58
C TRP A 52 4.28 33.79 -13.94
N PRO A 53 5.59 33.90 -13.72
CA PRO A 53 6.35 35.05 -14.20
C PRO A 53 6.54 34.98 -15.71
N SER A 54 6.46 36.14 -16.34
CA SER A 54 6.99 36.36 -17.68
C SER A 54 8.46 36.82 -17.61
N ARG A 55 8.97 37.31 -18.75
CA ARG A 55 10.31 37.87 -18.88
C ARG A 55 10.54 39.02 -17.89
N LEU A 56 11.64 38.92 -17.13
CA LEU A 56 12.16 40.00 -16.30
C LEU A 56 13.08 40.88 -17.15
N THR A 57 12.83 42.19 -17.18
CA THR A 57 13.76 43.17 -17.74
C THR A 57 14.48 43.85 -16.58
N LEU A 58 15.81 43.89 -16.62
CA LEU A 58 16.65 44.54 -15.63
C LEU A 58 17.64 45.50 -16.31
N ASN A 59 17.47 46.79 -16.08
CA ASN A 59 18.35 47.84 -16.59
C ASN A 59 19.20 48.39 -15.44
N VAL A 60 20.52 48.24 -15.51
CA VAL A 60 21.45 48.54 -14.43
C VAL A 60 22.43 49.64 -14.85
N SER A 61 22.55 50.68 -14.03
CA SER A 61 23.57 51.74 -14.16
C SER A 61 24.56 51.69 -12.98
N ALA A 62 25.45 52.68 -12.88
CA ALA A 62 26.48 52.72 -11.84
C ALA A 62 25.92 52.88 -10.40
N THR A 63 24.73 53.49 -10.25
CA THR A 63 24.12 53.83 -8.94
C THR A 63 22.64 53.45 -8.80
N GLN A 64 21.99 52.97 -9.87
CA GLN A 64 20.60 52.53 -9.81
C GLN A 64 20.36 51.32 -10.72
N ALA A 65 19.29 50.57 -10.45
CA ALA A 65 18.74 49.62 -11.40
C ALA A 65 17.22 49.76 -11.47
N LYS A 66 16.62 49.44 -12.61
CA LYS A 66 15.17 49.37 -12.78
C LYS A 66 14.79 47.98 -13.25
N PHE A 67 13.79 47.39 -12.63
CA PHE A 67 13.24 46.12 -13.06
C PHE A 67 11.76 46.25 -13.43
N SER A 68 11.34 45.42 -14.38
CA SER A 68 9.94 45.27 -14.78
C SER A 68 9.67 43.81 -15.12
N GLN A 69 8.55 43.27 -14.65
CA GLN A 69 8.14 41.92 -14.94
C GLN A 69 6.61 41.80 -14.93
N GLN A 70 6.06 41.16 -15.95
CA GLN A 70 4.64 40.83 -16.00
C GLN A 70 4.41 39.44 -15.40
N TRP A 71 3.27 39.23 -14.76
CA TRP A 71 2.90 38.02 -14.05
C TRP A 71 1.45 37.65 -14.36
N GLN A 72 1.19 36.35 -14.51
CA GLN A 72 -0.15 35.77 -14.54
C GLN A 72 -0.41 35.05 -13.22
N ILE A 73 -1.36 35.55 -12.43
CA ILE A 73 -1.71 35.02 -11.11
C ILE A 73 -3.10 34.37 -11.16
N TYR A 74 -3.18 33.08 -10.85
CA TYR A 74 -4.42 32.29 -10.82
C TYR A 74 -5.04 32.22 -9.42
N SER A 75 -4.22 32.31 -8.38
CA SER A 75 -4.61 32.35 -6.97
C SER A 75 -3.74 33.38 -6.26
N GLU A 76 -4.36 34.23 -5.43
CA GLU A 76 -3.66 35.32 -4.74
C GLU A 76 -2.49 34.81 -3.88
N GLY A 77 -1.51 35.68 -3.62
CA GLY A 77 -0.45 35.34 -2.70
C GLY A 77 0.85 36.09 -2.89
N TRP A 78 1.88 35.55 -2.25
CA TRP A 78 3.18 36.20 -2.16
C TRP A 78 4.04 35.94 -3.41
N LEU A 79 4.59 37.01 -3.96
CA LEU A 79 5.54 37.02 -5.06
C LEU A 79 6.89 37.51 -4.56
N ALA A 80 7.95 36.73 -4.82
CA ALA A 80 9.31 37.14 -4.56
C ALA A 80 9.79 38.11 -5.65
N LEU A 81 10.43 39.20 -5.25
CA LEU A 81 11.04 40.19 -6.12
C LEU A 81 12.54 39.94 -6.25
N PRO A 82 13.19 40.48 -7.29
CA PRO A 82 14.65 40.57 -7.32
C PRO A 82 15.20 41.34 -6.11
N GLY A 83 16.35 40.92 -5.59
CA GLY A 83 17.03 41.53 -4.45
C GLY A 83 17.10 40.65 -3.21
N ASN A 84 17.68 41.20 -2.15
CA ASN A 84 17.83 40.57 -0.85
C ASN A 84 17.71 41.61 0.27
N ALA A 85 17.84 41.18 1.53
CA ALA A 85 17.79 42.08 2.69
C ALA A 85 18.79 43.26 2.66
N LYS A 86 19.91 43.16 1.91
CA LYS A 86 20.89 44.26 1.76
C LYS A 86 20.58 45.17 0.58
N HIS A 87 20.18 44.59 -0.56
CA HIS A 87 19.89 45.28 -1.80
C HIS A 87 18.44 45.03 -2.18
N TRP A 88 17.56 45.84 -1.62
CA TRP A 88 16.12 45.69 -1.73
C TRP A 88 15.52 46.69 -2.73
N PRO A 89 14.52 46.28 -3.54
CA PRO A 89 13.86 47.18 -4.48
C PRO A 89 12.98 48.22 -3.79
N GLN A 90 13.20 49.49 -4.12
CA GLN A 90 12.42 50.64 -3.72
C GLN A 90 11.40 51.03 -4.79
N ALA A 91 10.48 51.93 -4.43
CA ALA A 91 9.45 52.48 -5.32
C ALA A 91 8.72 51.39 -6.13
N VAL A 92 8.44 50.25 -5.49
CA VAL A 92 7.79 49.11 -6.15
C VAL A 92 6.33 49.45 -6.44
N GLN A 93 5.90 49.16 -7.65
CA GLN A 93 4.55 49.38 -8.14
C GLN A 93 3.97 48.07 -8.66
N LEU A 94 2.68 47.86 -8.40
CA LEU A 94 1.85 46.81 -8.96
C LEU A 94 0.75 47.48 -9.79
N ASN A 95 0.76 47.26 -11.11
CA ASN A 95 -0.14 47.94 -12.07
C ASN A 95 -0.17 49.46 -11.86
N ASP A 96 1.02 50.08 -11.86
CA ASP A 96 1.24 51.53 -11.68
C ASP A 96 0.77 52.12 -10.34
N LYS A 97 0.42 51.27 -9.36
CA LYS A 97 0.07 51.68 -7.99
C LYS A 97 1.17 51.27 -7.02
N PRO A 98 1.53 52.12 -6.04
CA PRO A 98 2.51 51.76 -5.01
C PRO A 98 2.14 50.45 -4.30
N ALA A 99 3.10 49.52 -4.20
CA ALA A 99 2.94 48.23 -3.54
C ALA A 99 3.76 48.18 -2.25
N ILE A 100 3.21 47.53 -1.21
CA ILE A 100 3.91 47.30 0.04
C ILE A 100 4.84 46.10 -0.13
N VAL A 101 6.14 46.32 0.04
CA VAL A 101 7.15 45.26 0.03
C VAL A 101 7.48 44.85 1.45
N THR A 102 7.50 43.54 1.72
CA THR A 102 7.75 42.97 3.05
C THR A 102 8.82 41.89 3.01
N ASP A 103 9.51 41.70 4.14
CA ASP A 103 10.53 40.68 4.30
C ASP A 103 9.95 39.33 4.64
N ARG A 104 10.25 38.36 3.78
CA ARG A 104 9.93 36.95 3.98
C ARG A 104 11.23 36.16 3.96
N ARG A 105 11.86 36.06 5.14
CA ARG A 105 13.10 35.29 5.36
C ARG A 105 14.27 35.81 4.52
N GLY A 106 14.45 37.12 4.45
CA GLY A 106 15.54 37.77 3.71
C GLY A 106 15.26 38.01 2.22
N VAL A 107 14.04 37.71 1.74
CA VAL A 107 13.62 37.87 0.34
C VAL A 107 12.54 38.95 0.23
N PRO A 108 12.75 39.99 -0.62
CA PRO A 108 11.72 40.97 -0.92
C PRO A 108 10.49 40.36 -1.52
N SER A 109 9.33 40.60 -0.92
CA SER A 109 8.08 40.01 -1.38
C SER A 109 6.93 41.01 -1.37
N ILE A 110 6.00 40.88 -2.32
CA ILE A 110 4.72 41.59 -2.33
C ILE A 110 3.56 40.60 -2.32
N PHE A 111 2.42 40.99 -1.76
CA PHE A 111 1.18 40.23 -1.89
C PHE A 111 0.45 40.71 -3.14
N ALA A 112 0.13 39.79 -4.05
CA ALA A 112 -0.50 40.09 -5.32
C ALA A 112 -1.87 39.42 -5.45
N PRO A 113 -2.89 40.15 -5.92
CA PRO A 113 -4.20 39.58 -6.20
C PRO A 113 -4.17 38.70 -7.44
N GLN A 114 -5.22 37.91 -7.63
CA GLN A 114 -5.46 37.16 -8.86
C GLN A 114 -5.57 38.09 -10.08
N GLY A 115 -5.01 37.67 -11.20
CA GLY A 115 -5.09 38.36 -12.49
C GLY A 115 -3.75 38.53 -13.20
N LEU A 116 -3.79 39.21 -14.34
CA LEU A 116 -2.60 39.65 -15.07
C LEU A 116 -2.12 40.98 -14.48
N LEU A 117 -0.84 41.04 -14.11
CA LEU A 117 -0.28 42.21 -13.46
C LEU A 117 1.17 42.49 -13.87
N THR A 118 1.58 43.74 -13.79
CA THR A 118 2.94 44.20 -14.03
C THR A 118 3.52 44.74 -12.75
N ILE A 119 4.69 44.23 -12.38
CA ILE A 119 5.47 44.67 -11.22
C ILE A 119 6.68 45.42 -11.72
N GLN A 120 6.88 46.62 -11.20
CA GLN A 120 8.05 47.43 -11.52
C GLN A 120 8.66 47.97 -10.23
N GLY A 121 9.95 48.26 -10.25
CA GLY A 121 10.60 48.92 -9.13
C GLY A 121 12.02 49.31 -9.45
N THR A 122 12.64 49.99 -8.50
CA THR A 122 13.99 50.54 -8.67
C THR A 122 14.89 50.12 -7.53
N PHE A 123 16.15 49.85 -7.82
CA PHE A 123 17.20 49.70 -6.82
C PHE A 123 17.97 51.00 -6.76
N GLN A 124 18.30 51.44 -5.55
CA GLN A 124 19.27 52.51 -5.33
C GLN A 124 20.46 51.95 -4.58
N PHE A 125 21.65 52.20 -5.10
CA PHE A 125 22.90 51.76 -4.52
C PHE A 125 23.97 52.85 -4.64
N SER A 126 24.82 52.99 -3.62
CA SER A 126 25.95 53.94 -3.67
C SER A 126 26.98 53.55 -4.74
N ARG A 127 27.12 52.25 -4.99
CA ARG A 127 27.92 51.65 -6.07
C ARG A 127 27.25 50.35 -6.50
N ARG A 128 27.26 50.07 -7.80
CA ARG A 128 26.72 48.81 -8.36
C ARG A 128 27.27 47.60 -7.58
N PRO A 129 26.40 46.72 -7.07
CA PRO A 129 26.83 45.48 -6.44
C PRO A 129 27.35 44.50 -7.50
N GLU A 130 28.17 43.54 -7.10
CA GLU A 130 28.68 42.50 -8.00
C GLU A 130 27.56 41.60 -8.54
N PHE A 131 26.50 41.41 -7.76
CA PHE A 131 25.36 40.59 -8.13
C PHE A 131 24.05 41.11 -7.54
N VAL A 132 22.92 40.68 -8.13
CA VAL A 132 21.58 40.82 -7.57
C VAL A 132 20.95 39.44 -7.45
N GLN A 133 20.34 39.15 -6.31
CA GLN A 133 19.65 37.88 -6.08
C GLN A 133 18.37 37.81 -6.92
N MET A 134 18.21 36.75 -7.71
CA MET A 134 17.00 36.51 -8.51
C MET A 134 16.07 35.50 -7.81
N PRO A 135 14.74 35.68 -7.92
CA PRO A 135 13.79 34.63 -7.56
C PRO A 135 14.03 33.37 -8.41
N GLN A 136 13.88 32.18 -7.81
CA GLN A 136 14.03 30.90 -8.52
C GLN A 136 13.04 30.73 -9.67
N GLN A 137 11.92 31.46 -9.64
CA GLN A 137 10.87 31.41 -10.65
C GLN A 137 11.22 32.21 -11.91
N THR A 138 12.29 33.01 -11.90
CA THR A 138 12.70 33.80 -13.07
C THR A 138 13.35 32.92 -14.14
N GLY A 139 12.57 32.54 -15.16
CA GLY A 139 13.06 31.71 -16.27
C GLY A 139 13.58 32.50 -17.49
N LEU A 140 13.15 33.74 -17.69
CA LEU A 140 13.53 34.59 -18.83
C LEU A 140 14.02 35.96 -18.33
N LEU A 141 15.20 36.39 -18.78
CA LEU A 141 15.84 37.63 -18.33
C LEU A 141 16.44 38.40 -19.51
N ASP A 142 16.10 39.68 -19.60
CA ASP A 142 16.82 40.67 -20.39
C ASP A 142 17.62 41.57 -19.45
N LEU A 143 18.94 41.58 -19.61
CA LEU A 143 19.83 42.40 -18.80
C LEU A 143 20.51 43.46 -19.67
N THR A 144 20.41 44.72 -19.24
CA THR A 144 21.15 45.84 -19.83
C THR A 144 22.03 46.44 -18.74
N ILE A 145 23.32 46.62 -19.03
CA ILE A 145 24.29 47.26 -18.12
C ILE A 145 24.89 48.48 -18.83
N ASP A 146 24.74 49.66 -18.24
CA ASP A 146 25.20 50.93 -18.81
C ASP A 146 24.74 51.14 -20.26
N ASP A 147 23.44 50.90 -20.50
CA ASP A 147 22.77 50.96 -21.81
C ASP A 147 23.28 49.97 -22.87
N ILE A 148 24.07 48.97 -22.45
CA ILE A 148 24.57 47.90 -23.31
C ILE A 148 23.88 46.59 -22.94
N ALA A 149 23.22 45.98 -23.91
CA ALA A 149 22.56 44.69 -23.73
C ALA A 149 23.59 43.58 -23.46
N VAL A 150 23.35 42.77 -22.43
CA VAL A 150 24.14 41.58 -22.10
C VAL A 150 23.47 40.37 -22.74
N ALA A 151 24.09 39.83 -23.78
CA ALA A 151 23.52 38.72 -24.56
C ALA A 151 23.30 37.44 -23.74
N MET A 152 24.16 37.17 -22.76
CA MET A 152 24.08 35.97 -21.91
C MET A 152 24.30 36.32 -20.43
N PRO A 153 23.23 36.69 -19.71
CA PRO A 153 23.30 36.96 -18.28
C PRO A 153 23.72 35.72 -17.49
N GLN A 154 24.68 35.84 -16.58
CA GLN A 154 25.17 34.71 -15.77
C GLN A 154 24.44 34.65 -14.42
N ILE A 155 23.68 33.57 -14.22
CA ILE A 155 23.07 33.22 -12.93
C ILE A 155 23.78 31.96 -12.41
N ASP A 156 24.29 32.02 -11.19
CA ASP A 156 24.92 30.86 -10.56
C ASP A 156 23.90 29.94 -9.85
N ASN A 157 24.39 28.81 -9.33
CA ASN A 157 23.56 27.81 -8.65
C ASN A 157 22.88 28.34 -7.37
N GLN A 158 23.27 29.51 -6.88
CA GLN A 158 22.64 30.19 -5.73
C GLN A 158 21.58 31.21 -6.18
N GLY A 159 21.31 31.34 -7.49
CA GLY A 159 20.36 32.31 -8.03
C GLY A 159 20.90 33.74 -8.07
N ARG A 160 22.22 33.94 -8.04
CA ARG A 160 22.83 35.28 -8.08
C ARG A 160 23.11 35.67 -9.53
N LEU A 161 22.48 36.75 -9.98
CA LEU A 161 22.75 37.36 -11.28
C LEU A 161 23.96 38.28 -11.17
N TRP A 162 25.05 37.93 -11.86
CA TRP A 162 26.27 38.73 -11.88
C TRP A 162 26.13 39.97 -12.76
N LEU A 163 26.51 41.13 -12.24
CA LEU A 163 26.42 42.44 -12.90
C LEU A 163 27.77 42.93 -13.44
N THR A 164 28.70 42.00 -13.66
CA THR A 164 30.04 42.32 -14.19
C THR A 164 30.06 42.08 -15.69
N ARG A 165 30.64 43.04 -16.43
CA ARG A 165 30.88 42.90 -17.86
C ARG A 165 32.10 41.99 -18.05
N GLN A 166 31.89 40.73 -18.44
CA GLN A 166 32.98 39.96 -19.03
C GLN A 166 33.13 40.40 -20.48
N THR A 167 34.29 40.95 -20.82
CA THR A 167 34.78 40.98 -22.19
C THR A 167 35.08 39.55 -22.60
N ASP A 168 34.42 39.07 -23.65
CA ASP A 168 34.64 37.78 -24.35
C ASP A 168 36.07 37.59 -24.92
N ASP A 169 37.01 38.47 -24.55
CA ASP A 169 38.37 38.59 -25.11
C ASP A 169 39.45 37.90 -24.26
N GLN A 170 39.12 36.85 -23.50
CA GLN A 170 40.16 35.91 -23.08
C GLN A 170 40.40 34.89 -24.18
N ALA A 171 41.66 34.87 -24.64
CA ALA A 171 42.21 34.12 -25.75
C ALA A 171 41.62 32.71 -25.90
N ALA A 172 41.40 32.33 -27.16
CA ALA A 172 40.87 31.04 -27.57
C ALA A 172 41.63 29.86 -26.93
N GLU A 173 41.07 29.32 -25.85
CA GLU A 173 41.29 27.93 -25.49
C GLU A 173 40.59 27.05 -26.52
N GLU A 174 41.28 26.03 -27.00
CA GLU A 174 40.74 25.04 -27.94
C GLU A 174 39.47 24.39 -27.36
N ASN A 175 38.41 24.30 -28.16
CA ASN A 175 37.15 23.70 -27.73
C ASN A 175 37.35 22.19 -27.53
N ARG A 176 37.34 21.74 -26.27
CA ARG A 176 37.34 20.31 -25.92
C ARG A 176 36.00 19.89 -25.34
N LEU A 177 35.62 18.65 -25.60
CA LEU A 177 34.46 17.99 -25.02
C LEU A 177 34.83 16.52 -24.78
N ASP A 178 34.95 16.14 -23.51
CA ASP A 178 35.04 14.73 -23.14
C ASP A 178 33.66 14.26 -22.66
N ILE A 179 33.28 13.05 -23.05
CA ILE A 179 31.97 12.46 -22.76
C ILE A 179 32.20 11.08 -22.13
N HIS A 180 31.55 10.83 -21.00
CA HIS A 180 31.45 9.50 -20.41
C HIS A 180 29.98 9.11 -20.23
N VAL A 181 29.62 7.92 -20.68
CA VAL A 181 28.23 7.45 -20.66
C VAL A 181 28.12 6.16 -19.87
N TYR A 182 27.19 6.17 -18.93
CA TYR A 182 26.83 5.02 -18.13
C TYR A 182 25.34 4.74 -18.29
N ARG A 183 24.95 3.49 -18.49
CA ARG A 183 23.53 3.10 -18.50
C ARG A 183 23.22 2.14 -17.37
N ARG A 184 22.14 2.39 -16.65
CA ARG A 184 21.56 1.40 -15.73
C ARG A 184 20.28 0.86 -16.33
N ILE A 185 20.32 -0.43 -16.69
CA ILE A 185 19.17 -1.21 -17.12
C ILE A 185 18.47 -1.74 -15.87
N ASN A 186 17.22 -1.34 -15.65
CA ASN A 186 16.37 -1.92 -14.62
C ASN A 186 15.42 -2.91 -15.32
N ASP A 187 15.46 -4.18 -14.94
CA ASP A 187 14.64 -5.25 -15.50
C ASP A 187 13.18 -5.20 -15.01
N ASP A 188 12.56 -4.02 -15.11
CA ASP A 188 11.17 -3.74 -14.75
C ASP A 188 10.22 -4.07 -15.92
N ILE A 189 8.91 -3.97 -15.73
CA ILE A 189 7.90 -4.14 -16.78
C ILE A 189 7.05 -2.87 -16.89
N PRO A 190 7.26 -2.01 -17.91
CA PRO A 190 8.23 -2.13 -19.00
C PRO A 190 9.68 -1.87 -18.56
N LEU A 191 10.65 -2.45 -19.28
CA LEU A 191 12.08 -2.29 -19.00
C LEU A 191 12.46 -0.81 -19.02
N GLN A 192 13.22 -0.37 -18.03
CA GLN A 192 13.64 1.03 -17.91
C GLN A 192 15.15 1.16 -18.02
N VAL A 193 15.62 2.20 -18.72
CA VAL A 193 17.04 2.55 -18.80
C VAL A 193 17.24 3.97 -18.32
N ILE A 194 18.18 4.12 -17.38
CA ILE A 194 18.67 5.40 -16.91
C ILE A 194 20.04 5.62 -17.54
N THR A 195 20.13 6.59 -18.44
CA THR A 195 21.39 7.02 -19.07
C THR A 195 21.94 8.21 -18.31
N ARG A 196 23.12 8.05 -17.73
CA ARG A 196 23.89 9.12 -17.10
C ARG A 196 24.98 9.56 -18.08
N ILE A 197 24.98 10.84 -18.40
CA ILE A 197 25.92 11.46 -19.34
C ILE A 197 26.76 12.45 -18.55
N GLU A 198 28.06 12.19 -18.44
CA GLU A 198 29.03 13.09 -17.83
C GLU A 198 29.79 13.81 -18.94
N LEU A 199 29.86 15.14 -18.84
CA LEU A 199 30.49 16.01 -19.82
C LEU A 199 31.55 16.85 -19.14
N ASP A 200 32.76 16.83 -19.67
CA ASP A 200 33.81 17.80 -19.32
C ASP A 200 34.04 18.73 -20.51
N VAL A 201 33.70 20.00 -20.32
CA VAL A 201 33.66 21.01 -21.39
C VAL A 201 34.76 22.04 -21.14
N ALA A 202 35.55 22.33 -22.17
CA ALA A 202 36.47 23.46 -22.20
C ALA A 202 36.24 24.34 -23.44
N GLY A 203 36.79 25.56 -23.42
CA GLY A 203 36.66 26.55 -24.50
C GLY A 203 35.43 27.44 -24.36
N ARG A 204 34.81 27.81 -25.48
CA ARG A 204 33.72 28.81 -25.48
C ARG A 204 32.36 28.19 -25.21
N HIS A 205 31.45 29.01 -24.67
CA HIS A 205 30.03 28.69 -24.60
C HIS A 205 29.49 28.46 -26.02
N ARG A 206 28.84 27.32 -26.25
CA ARG A 206 28.40 26.92 -27.59
C ARG A 206 27.25 25.93 -27.51
N GLU A 207 26.52 25.82 -28.60
CA GLU A 207 25.55 24.74 -28.80
C GLU A 207 26.27 23.51 -29.34
N ILE A 208 25.89 22.32 -28.84
CA ILE A 208 26.30 21.03 -29.37
C ILE A 208 25.07 20.12 -29.51
N VAL A 209 25.19 19.10 -30.35
CA VAL A 209 24.17 18.04 -30.51
C VAL A 209 24.86 16.70 -30.29
N LEU A 210 24.38 15.96 -29.29
CA LEU A 210 24.88 14.65 -28.91
C LEU A 210 23.93 13.54 -29.36
N GLY A 211 24.45 12.32 -29.53
CA GLY A 211 23.63 11.12 -29.68
C GLY A 211 23.48 10.63 -31.13
N PRO A 212 22.50 9.74 -31.39
CA PRO A 212 21.29 9.50 -30.59
C PRO A 212 21.56 8.94 -29.18
N VAL A 213 20.96 9.55 -28.16
CA VAL A 213 21.19 9.21 -26.75
C VAL A 213 20.25 8.10 -26.25
N MET A 214 19.12 7.90 -26.94
CA MET A 214 18.15 6.84 -26.66
C MET A 214 18.52 5.54 -27.38
N LEU A 215 18.21 4.40 -26.75
CA LEU A 215 18.29 3.11 -27.42
C LEU A 215 17.07 2.91 -28.34
N ASN A 216 17.17 1.99 -29.29
CA ASN A 216 16.08 1.69 -30.22
C ASN A 216 14.81 1.24 -29.48
N ARG A 217 13.65 1.79 -29.90
CA ARG A 217 12.33 1.53 -29.31
C ARG A 217 12.21 1.95 -27.84
N HIS A 218 12.99 2.94 -27.41
CA HIS A 218 12.80 3.58 -26.12
C HIS A 218 11.97 4.85 -26.24
N ILE A 219 11.13 5.12 -25.22
CA ILE A 219 10.37 6.35 -25.06
C ILE A 219 10.96 7.11 -23.87
N ALA A 220 11.30 8.38 -24.08
CA ALA A 220 11.77 9.27 -23.02
C ALA A 220 10.68 9.54 -21.98
N MET A 221 11.06 9.47 -20.70
CA MET A 221 10.18 9.73 -19.57
C MET A 221 10.55 11.05 -18.87
N SER A 222 11.84 11.30 -18.68
CA SER A 222 12.34 12.56 -18.12
C SER A 222 13.79 12.80 -18.49
N LEU A 223 14.15 14.08 -18.59
CA LEU A 223 15.52 14.57 -18.77
C LEU A 223 15.83 15.55 -17.64
N ASP A 224 16.84 15.24 -16.85
CA ASP A 224 17.36 16.11 -15.79
C ASP A 224 18.72 16.65 -16.21
N SER A 225 18.85 17.98 -16.27
CA SER A 225 20.04 18.64 -16.77
C SER A 225 20.28 19.98 -16.07
N PRO A 226 21.51 20.26 -15.59
CA PRO A 226 21.91 21.58 -15.10
C PRO A 226 22.20 22.58 -16.24
N LEU A 227 22.27 22.10 -17.49
CA LEU A 227 22.45 22.90 -18.69
C LEU A 227 21.12 23.02 -19.46
N PRO A 228 20.88 24.12 -20.19
CA PRO A 228 19.79 24.19 -21.15
C PRO A 228 19.88 23.03 -22.15
N ALA A 229 18.88 22.16 -22.12
CA ALA A 229 18.89 20.89 -22.83
C ALA A 229 17.52 20.61 -23.48
N ARG A 230 17.55 20.05 -24.68
CA ARG A 230 16.37 19.61 -25.42
C ARG A 230 16.64 18.26 -26.07
N LEU A 231 15.77 17.30 -25.79
CA LEU A 231 15.75 16.03 -26.50
C LEU A 231 14.90 16.19 -27.77
N GLU A 232 15.49 15.97 -28.93
CA GLU A 232 14.81 16.05 -30.22
C GLU A 232 14.08 14.73 -30.55
N SER A 233 13.18 14.76 -31.52
CA SER A 233 12.34 13.61 -31.88
C SER A 233 13.10 12.41 -32.45
N ASP A 234 14.29 12.64 -32.99
CA ASP A 234 15.19 11.60 -33.50
C ASP A 234 16.06 10.96 -32.39
N GLY A 235 15.89 11.41 -31.13
CA GLY A 235 16.67 10.94 -29.99
C GLY A 235 18.04 11.61 -29.84
N SER A 236 18.36 12.62 -30.65
CA SER A 236 19.52 13.48 -30.41
C SER A 236 19.26 14.45 -29.24
N LEU A 237 20.31 14.83 -28.53
CA LEU A 237 20.28 15.71 -27.38
C LEU A 237 21.01 17.02 -27.71
N ARG A 238 20.26 18.10 -27.90
CA ARG A 238 20.78 19.45 -28.11
C ARG A 238 21.07 20.11 -26.76
N LEU A 239 22.28 20.62 -26.57
CA LEU A 239 22.76 21.22 -25.33
C LEU A 239 23.44 22.57 -25.59
N GLN A 240 23.21 23.54 -24.72
CA GLN A 240 24.06 24.71 -24.62
C GLN A 240 25.11 24.47 -23.53
N VAL A 241 26.35 24.19 -23.96
CA VAL A 241 27.45 23.80 -23.07
C VAL A 241 28.37 24.96 -22.77
N ARG A 242 28.73 25.10 -21.48
CA ARG A 242 29.71 26.05 -20.94
C ARG A 242 30.87 25.32 -20.27
N PRO A 243 32.04 25.95 -20.09
CA PRO A 243 33.16 25.35 -19.40
C PRO A 243 32.80 24.79 -18.02
N GLY A 244 33.29 23.59 -17.73
CA GLY A 244 33.06 22.88 -16.48
C GLY A 244 32.65 21.42 -16.68
N SER A 245 32.42 20.75 -15.55
CA SER A 245 31.96 19.37 -15.50
C SER A 245 30.45 19.33 -15.23
N TRP A 246 29.71 18.63 -16.08
CA TRP A 246 28.25 18.58 -16.06
C TRP A 246 27.78 17.14 -16.08
N VAL A 247 26.66 16.89 -15.42
CA VAL A 247 26.04 15.57 -15.34
C VAL A 247 24.58 15.70 -15.73
N LEU A 248 24.16 14.92 -16.71
CA LEU A 248 22.79 14.85 -17.18
C LEU A 248 22.26 13.43 -16.95
N THR A 249 20.96 13.32 -16.68
CA THR A 249 20.29 12.02 -16.52
C THR A 249 19.05 11.95 -17.40
N LEU A 250 19.04 11.00 -18.34
CA LEU A 250 17.89 10.68 -19.17
C LEU A 250 17.27 9.37 -18.70
N ARG A 251 15.96 9.38 -18.44
CA ARG A 251 15.19 8.18 -18.12
C ARG A 251 14.31 7.80 -19.30
N THR A 252 14.38 6.54 -19.68
CA THR A 252 13.60 5.99 -20.79
C THR A 252 12.97 4.66 -20.40
N ARG A 253 11.89 4.30 -21.09
CA ARG A 253 11.27 2.96 -21.01
C ARG A 253 11.22 2.31 -22.38
N GLN A 254 11.33 0.99 -22.41
CA GLN A 254 11.17 0.20 -23.62
C GLN A 254 9.71 0.19 -24.08
N GLU A 255 9.52 0.30 -25.39
CA GLU A 255 8.25 0.07 -26.07
C GLU A 255 8.09 -1.41 -26.41
N GLY A 256 7.20 -2.09 -25.68
CA GLY A 256 6.95 -3.53 -25.81
C GLY A 256 7.99 -4.39 -25.09
N ALA A 257 7.89 -5.70 -25.27
CA ALA A 257 8.88 -6.63 -24.72
C ALA A 257 10.20 -6.55 -25.51
N THR A 258 11.33 -6.68 -24.81
CA THR A 258 12.65 -6.82 -25.44
C THR A 258 13.47 -7.92 -24.78
N TYR A 259 14.29 -8.56 -25.61
CA TYR A 259 15.29 -9.55 -25.19
C TYR A 259 16.71 -9.13 -25.58
N GLN A 260 16.86 -7.97 -26.21
CA GLN A 260 18.14 -7.48 -26.70
C GLN A 260 18.19 -5.95 -26.62
N LEU A 261 19.36 -5.42 -26.27
CA LEU A 261 19.64 -3.99 -26.23
C LEU A 261 20.94 -3.74 -26.98
N THR A 262 20.87 -3.06 -28.11
CA THR A 262 22.04 -2.79 -28.96
C THR A 262 22.50 -1.35 -28.81
N LEU A 263 23.81 -1.15 -28.64
CA LEU A 263 24.42 0.18 -28.76
C LEU A 263 24.68 0.44 -30.25
N THR A 264 23.76 1.13 -30.93
CA THR A 264 23.93 1.47 -32.34
C THR A 264 25.11 2.43 -32.52
N PRO A 265 26.00 2.20 -33.50
CA PRO A 265 27.02 3.19 -33.87
C PRO A 265 26.37 4.54 -34.18
N SER A 266 26.94 5.61 -33.64
CA SER A 266 26.45 6.97 -33.88
C SER A 266 27.22 7.64 -35.01
N GLU A 267 26.51 8.28 -35.94
CA GLU A 267 27.12 9.22 -36.89
C GLU A 267 27.29 10.63 -36.29
N GLY A 268 26.69 10.89 -35.12
CA GLY A 268 26.77 12.14 -34.39
C GLY A 268 27.89 12.16 -33.34
N GLN A 269 27.99 13.25 -32.59
CA GLN A 269 28.95 13.36 -31.49
C GLN A 269 28.49 12.49 -30.31
N TRP A 270 29.03 11.27 -30.21
CA TRP A 270 28.75 10.32 -29.14
C TRP A 270 29.97 9.46 -28.83
N VAL A 271 29.89 8.64 -27.79
CA VAL A 271 30.95 7.72 -27.40
C VAL A 271 30.80 6.39 -28.13
N ASP A 272 31.92 5.79 -28.52
CA ASP A 272 31.96 4.44 -29.11
C ASP A 272 31.95 3.34 -28.04
N GLU A 273 32.09 3.70 -26.76
CA GLU A 273 32.12 2.78 -25.65
C GLU A 273 31.35 3.35 -24.45
N GLU A 274 30.48 2.52 -23.87
CA GLU A 274 29.70 2.82 -22.69
C GLU A 274 29.88 1.72 -21.63
N ILE A 275 29.60 2.04 -20.36
CA ILE A 275 29.51 1.03 -19.30
C ILE A 275 28.06 0.87 -18.88
N TRP A 276 27.54 -0.34 -19.02
CA TRP A 276 26.18 -0.68 -18.69
C TRP A 276 26.14 -1.50 -17.39
N VAL A 277 25.21 -1.21 -16.51
CA VAL A 277 24.94 -2.01 -15.31
C VAL A 277 23.54 -2.57 -15.36
N PHE A 278 23.38 -3.81 -14.90
CA PHE A 278 22.11 -4.53 -14.91
C PHE A 278 21.56 -4.72 -13.50
N LYS A 279 20.42 -4.10 -13.22
CA LYS A 279 19.65 -4.31 -11.99
C LYS A 279 18.56 -5.33 -12.26
N ALA A 280 18.79 -6.56 -11.82
CA ALA A 280 17.83 -7.65 -11.92
C ALA A 280 16.63 -7.47 -10.98
N HIS A 281 15.46 -7.93 -11.42
CA HIS A 281 14.22 -8.05 -10.63
C HIS A 281 13.77 -9.52 -10.66
N HIS A 282 14.38 -10.34 -9.80
CA HIS A 282 14.18 -11.80 -9.77
C HIS A 282 12.74 -12.23 -9.44
N ASP A 283 11.96 -11.35 -8.83
CA ASP A 283 10.53 -11.49 -8.59
C ASP A 283 9.69 -11.44 -9.88
N LEU A 284 10.22 -10.81 -10.94
CA LEU A 284 9.59 -10.75 -12.26
C LEU A 284 10.07 -11.90 -13.17
N ARG A 285 11.39 -12.08 -13.27
CA ARG A 285 12.04 -13.15 -14.04
C ARG A 285 13.51 -13.30 -13.67
N ILE A 286 14.09 -14.45 -14.02
CA ILE A 286 15.54 -14.67 -13.97
C ILE A 286 16.10 -14.58 -15.39
N VAL A 287 17.05 -13.68 -15.55
CA VAL A 287 17.73 -13.40 -16.82
C VAL A 287 19.22 -13.55 -16.60
N GLU A 288 19.88 -14.23 -17.54
CA GLU A 288 21.33 -14.23 -17.69
C GLU A 288 21.71 -13.23 -18.79
N ILE A 289 22.76 -12.44 -18.56
CA ILE A 289 23.23 -11.44 -19.52
C ILE A 289 24.24 -12.08 -20.48
N GLY A 290 23.97 -12.00 -21.77
CA GLY A 290 24.86 -12.45 -22.85
C GLY A 290 25.26 -11.33 -23.81
N GLY A 291 26.13 -11.65 -24.76
CA GLY A 291 26.48 -10.76 -25.88
C GLY A 291 27.41 -9.58 -25.59
N VAL A 292 27.77 -9.33 -24.32
CA VAL A 292 28.64 -8.21 -23.88
C VAL A 292 29.71 -8.66 -22.89
N THR A 293 30.78 -7.88 -22.74
CA THR A 293 31.92 -8.23 -21.88
C THR A 293 31.68 -7.76 -20.44
N ALA A 294 31.63 -8.68 -19.49
CA ALA A 294 31.53 -8.36 -18.08
C ALA A 294 32.84 -7.74 -17.54
N ILE A 295 32.72 -6.70 -16.71
CA ILE A 295 33.84 -6.00 -16.08
C ILE A 295 33.59 -5.84 -14.57
N ASP A 296 34.65 -5.66 -13.78
CA ASP A 296 34.54 -5.40 -12.33
C ASP A 296 34.02 -3.97 -12.07
N PRO A 297 32.80 -3.79 -11.51
CA PRO A 297 32.25 -2.46 -11.25
C PRO A 297 33.12 -1.59 -10.33
N GLN A 298 33.92 -2.20 -9.45
CA GLN A 298 34.79 -1.47 -8.50
C GLN A 298 35.98 -0.80 -9.19
N GLN A 299 36.35 -1.25 -10.39
CA GLN A 299 37.47 -0.72 -11.18
C GLN A 299 37.00 0.24 -12.28
N THR A 300 35.80 0.79 -12.16
CA THR A 300 35.20 1.73 -13.12
C THR A 300 34.89 3.08 -12.48
N ALA A 301 34.65 4.09 -13.33
CA ALA A 301 34.18 5.40 -12.90
C ALA A 301 32.65 5.45 -12.65
N LEU A 302 31.98 4.30 -12.53
CA LEU A 302 30.55 4.24 -12.20
C LEU A 302 30.24 4.99 -10.89
N PRO A 303 29.06 5.66 -10.79
CA PRO A 303 28.57 6.21 -9.54
C PRO A 303 28.52 5.15 -8.45
N SER A 304 28.83 5.53 -7.20
CA SER A 304 28.90 4.60 -6.06
C SER A 304 27.64 3.74 -5.88
N THR A 305 26.46 4.32 -6.13
CA THR A 305 25.17 3.63 -6.03
C THR A 305 24.93 2.58 -7.13
N TRP A 306 25.70 2.62 -8.22
CA TRP A 306 25.58 1.68 -9.35
C TRP A 306 26.61 0.55 -9.28
N ARG A 307 27.71 0.72 -8.54
CA ARG A 307 28.78 -0.30 -8.38
C ARG A 307 28.32 -1.60 -7.71
N GLN A 308 27.14 -1.62 -7.11
CA GLN A 308 26.54 -2.82 -6.52
C GLN A 308 25.96 -3.79 -7.57
N TYR A 309 25.79 -3.33 -8.82
CA TYR A 309 25.20 -4.11 -9.90
C TYR A 309 26.28 -4.70 -10.81
N PRO A 310 26.05 -5.87 -11.43
CA PRO A 310 26.92 -6.38 -12.50
C PRO A 310 27.10 -5.34 -13.60
N ALA A 311 28.36 -5.12 -14.02
CA ALA A 311 28.75 -4.14 -15.02
C ALA A 311 29.30 -4.82 -16.29
N TYR A 312 29.05 -4.18 -17.42
CA TYR A 312 29.43 -4.66 -18.74
C TYR A 312 30.00 -3.50 -19.55
N GLN A 313 31.12 -3.75 -20.24
CA GLN A 313 31.65 -2.88 -21.27
C GLN A 313 30.87 -3.15 -22.56
N VAL A 314 30.30 -2.10 -23.15
CA VAL A 314 29.47 -2.18 -24.36
C VAL A 314 30.02 -1.20 -25.39
N ARG A 315 30.47 -1.72 -26.53
CA ARG A 315 31.00 -0.92 -27.65
C ARG A 315 29.96 -0.72 -28.73
N ALA A 316 30.17 0.28 -29.58
CA ALA A 316 29.33 0.53 -30.74
C ALA A 316 29.22 -0.74 -31.61
N GLY A 317 27.99 -1.21 -31.82
CA GLY A 317 27.65 -2.46 -32.50
C GLY A 317 27.37 -3.65 -31.57
N ASP A 318 27.80 -3.60 -30.31
CA ASP A 318 27.53 -4.66 -29.35
C ASP A 318 26.03 -4.74 -29.00
N THR A 319 25.58 -5.97 -28.77
CA THR A 319 24.20 -6.26 -28.37
C THR A 319 24.20 -7.02 -27.05
N LEU A 320 23.64 -6.39 -26.02
CA LEU A 320 23.37 -7.04 -24.74
C LEU A 320 22.14 -7.92 -24.88
N GLU A 321 22.30 -9.23 -24.65
CA GLU A 321 21.23 -10.21 -24.70
C GLU A 321 20.67 -10.50 -23.31
N LEU A 322 19.35 -10.50 -23.20
CA LEU A 322 18.60 -10.85 -22.01
C LEU A 322 18.11 -12.30 -22.17
N ILE A 323 18.95 -13.26 -21.77
CA ILE A 323 18.65 -14.69 -21.88
C ILE A 323 17.74 -15.10 -20.71
N GLU A 324 16.43 -15.08 -20.95
CA GLU A 324 15.42 -15.47 -19.96
C GLU A 324 15.53 -16.97 -19.63
N LYS A 325 15.89 -17.29 -18.37
CA LYS A 325 15.99 -18.67 -17.89
C LYS A 325 14.70 -19.15 -17.24
N ARG A 326 13.97 -18.23 -16.60
CA ARG A 326 12.74 -18.51 -15.85
C ARG A 326 11.89 -17.25 -15.78
N ARG A 327 10.57 -17.38 -15.96
CA ARG A 327 9.61 -16.27 -15.81
C ARG A 327 8.75 -16.49 -14.56
N GLY A 328 8.65 -15.48 -13.69
CA GLY A 328 7.87 -15.52 -12.45
C GLY A 328 8.31 -16.58 -11.43
N ASP A 329 7.38 -16.93 -10.55
CA ASP A 329 7.47 -18.03 -9.57
C ASP A 329 6.50 -19.15 -9.95
N PRO A 330 6.97 -20.26 -10.55
CA PRO A 330 6.08 -21.33 -11.04
C PRO A 330 5.41 -22.14 -9.93
N GLU A 331 5.94 -22.08 -8.70
CA GLU A 331 5.36 -22.76 -7.54
C GLU A 331 5.43 -21.84 -6.32
N PRO A 332 4.50 -20.85 -6.20
CA PRO A 332 4.39 -20.06 -4.98
C PRO A 332 4.29 -21.00 -3.78
N ALA A 333 4.75 -20.60 -2.60
CA ALA A 333 4.48 -21.39 -1.38
C ALA A 333 2.97 -21.75 -1.32
N PRO A 334 2.58 -22.93 -0.79
CA PRO A 334 1.18 -23.26 -0.64
C PRO A 334 0.51 -22.25 0.30
N ASP A 335 -0.77 -21.98 0.06
CA ASP A 335 -1.57 -21.07 0.88
C ASP A 335 -1.57 -21.55 2.33
N ARG A 336 -1.28 -20.64 3.25
CA ARG A 336 -1.20 -20.94 4.69
C ARG A 336 -2.34 -20.25 5.43
N LEU A 337 -3.50 -20.92 5.48
CA LEU A 337 -4.73 -20.45 6.08
C LEU A 337 -5.11 -21.24 7.33
N GLN A 338 -5.63 -20.54 8.33
CA GLN A 338 -6.24 -21.09 9.53
C GLN A 338 -7.72 -20.73 9.55
N LEU A 339 -8.53 -21.65 10.07
CA LEU A 339 -9.99 -21.49 10.13
C LEU A 339 -10.48 -21.69 11.58
N GLU A 340 -11.13 -20.68 12.12
CA GLU A 340 -11.92 -20.79 13.35
C GLU A 340 -13.40 -20.66 13.01
N ARG A 341 -14.21 -21.63 13.47
CA ARG A 341 -15.63 -21.74 13.15
C ARG A 341 -16.46 -21.71 14.42
N HIS A 342 -17.54 -20.96 14.39
CA HIS A 342 -18.57 -21.00 15.42
C HIS A 342 -19.87 -21.49 14.81
N PHE A 343 -20.40 -22.58 15.35
CA PHE A 343 -21.69 -23.14 14.99
C PHE A 343 -22.69 -22.83 16.09
N TRP A 344 -23.83 -22.24 15.75
CA TRP A 344 -24.99 -22.14 16.63
C TRP A 344 -26.08 -23.03 16.09
N LEU A 345 -26.44 -24.07 16.85
CA LEU A 345 -27.62 -24.89 16.54
C LEU A 345 -28.87 -24.05 16.81
N ASP A 346 -29.82 -24.07 15.88
CA ASP A 346 -31.10 -23.40 16.08
C ASP A 346 -31.89 -24.04 17.21
N PHE A 347 -32.79 -23.28 17.84
CA PHE A 347 -33.59 -23.79 18.96
C PHE A 347 -34.47 -25.01 18.59
N ASP A 348 -34.96 -25.06 17.35
CA ASP A 348 -35.74 -26.19 16.82
C ASP A 348 -34.87 -27.36 16.33
N GLY A 349 -33.54 -27.17 16.36
CA GLY A 349 -32.55 -28.12 15.90
C GLY A 349 -32.59 -28.41 14.41
N GLN A 350 -33.15 -27.53 13.58
CA GLN A 350 -33.33 -27.76 12.14
C GLN A 350 -32.21 -27.17 11.27
N GLY A 351 -31.30 -26.39 11.83
CA GLY A 351 -30.16 -25.83 11.09
C GLY A 351 -29.10 -25.23 11.98
N TYR A 352 -28.07 -24.66 11.34
CA TYR A 352 -26.99 -23.97 12.03
C TYR A 352 -26.74 -22.60 11.41
N SER A 353 -26.56 -21.60 12.28
CA SER A 353 -25.90 -20.36 11.91
C SER A 353 -24.40 -20.54 12.11
N VAL A 354 -23.59 -20.17 11.12
CA VAL A 354 -22.14 -20.42 11.14
C VAL A 354 -21.39 -19.13 10.89
N GLN A 355 -20.44 -18.83 11.76
CA GLN A 355 -19.48 -17.75 11.56
C GLN A 355 -18.08 -18.33 11.43
N ASP A 356 -17.43 -18.01 10.32
CA ASP A 356 -16.08 -18.44 10.00
C ASP A 356 -15.12 -17.25 10.07
N HIS A 357 -14.00 -17.44 10.76
CA HIS A 357 -12.87 -16.51 10.80
C HIS A 357 -11.67 -17.18 10.15
N ILE A 358 -11.23 -16.64 9.02
CA ILE A 358 -10.12 -17.15 8.22
C ILE A 358 -8.97 -16.16 8.28
N THR A 359 -7.81 -16.62 8.71
CA THR A 359 -6.58 -15.80 8.78
C THR A 359 -5.40 -16.50 8.13
N GLY A 360 -4.44 -15.73 7.62
CA GLY A 360 -3.17 -16.25 7.11
C GLY A 360 -2.74 -15.64 5.79
N SER A 361 -1.94 -16.36 5.00
CA SER A 361 -1.40 -15.87 3.73
C SER A 361 -1.92 -16.65 2.52
N MET A 362 -2.51 -15.94 1.56
CA MET A 362 -2.92 -16.47 0.26
C MET A 362 -1.93 -16.07 -0.84
N THR A 363 -1.45 -17.06 -1.59
CA THR A 363 -0.29 -16.98 -2.50
C THR A 363 -0.56 -17.56 -3.89
N ARG A 364 -1.37 -18.62 -3.99
CA ARG A 364 -1.70 -19.31 -5.25
C ARG A 364 -3.10 -18.93 -5.77
N GLY A 365 -4.09 -18.88 -4.88
CA GLY A 365 -5.47 -18.56 -5.24
C GLY A 365 -5.77 -17.05 -5.27
N TRP A 366 -6.96 -16.73 -5.80
CA TRP A 366 -7.54 -15.38 -5.80
C TRP A 366 -9.03 -15.40 -5.41
N ARG A 367 -9.54 -16.54 -4.95
CA ARG A 367 -10.95 -16.72 -4.61
C ARG A 367 -11.11 -17.81 -3.55
N LEU A 368 -12.02 -17.58 -2.62
CA LEU A 368 -12.52 -18.61 -1.69
C LEU A 368 -13.99 -18.86 -1.97
N GLU A 369 -14.36 -20.13 -2.05
CA GLU A 369 -15.74 -20.55 -2.31
C GLU A 369 -16.28 -21.36 -1.14
N MET A 370 -17.51 -21.08 -0.74
CA MET A 370 -18.24 -21.86 0.23
C MET A 370 -18.78 -23.11 -0.46
N ALA A 371 -18.40 -24.28 0.03
CA ALA A 371 -18.90 -25.55 -0.47
C ALA A 371 -20.28 -25.86 0.12
N GLU A 372 -21.08 -26.64 -0.62
CA GLU A 372 -22.33 -27.20 -0.07
C GLU A 372 -22.07 -28.00 1.22
N PRO A 373 -22.99 -27.97 2.20
CA PRO A 373 -24.31 -27.33 2.18
C PRO A 373 -24.32 -25.87 2.71
N GLY A 374 -23.17 -25.21 2.81
CA GLY A 374 -23.05 -23.84 3.31
C GLY A 374 -23.65 -22.79 2.38
N LEU A 375 -24.57 -21.97 2.89
CA LEU A 375 -25.10 -20.81 2.19
C LEU A 375 -24.44 -19.54 2.72
N LEU A 376 -23.54 -18.96 1.92
CA LEU A 376 -22.80 -17.75 2.28
C LEU A 376 -23.73 -16.52 2.25
N GLY A 377 -23.87 -15.84 3.39
CA GLY A 377 -24.75 -14.68 3.54
C GLY A 377 -24.00 -13.35 3.58
N ARG A 378 -22.84 -13.31 4.24
CA ARG A 378 -21.99 -12.11 4.35
C ARG A 378 -20.52 -12.50 4.36
N VAL A 379 -19.68 -11.67 3.74
CA VAL A 379 -18.23 -11.75 3.84
C VAL A 379 -17.63 -10.36 4.03
N ALA A 380 -16.75 -10.23 5.01
CA ALA A 380 -15.90 -9.05 5.21
C ALA A 380 -14.43 -9.47 5.19
N VAL A 381 -13.62 -8.75 4.42
CA VAL A 381 -12.17 -8.96 4.32
C VAL A 381 -11.46 -7.71 4.82
N ASN A 382 -10.56 -7.87 5.78
CA ASN A 382 -9.83 -6.80 6.47
C ASN A 382 -10.79 -5.71 7.00
N GLY A 383 -11.95 -6.13 7.53
CA GLY A 383 -13.00 -5.23 8.05
C GLY A 383 -13.87 -4.54 7.00
N GLN A 384 -13.71 -4.85 5.71
CA GLN A 384 -14.53 -4.28 4.63
C GLN A 384 -15.40 -5.35 3.97
N ASP A 385 -16.71 -5.12 3.91
CA ASP A 385 -17.65 -6.03 3.25
C ASP A 385 -17.29 -6.20 1.77
N GLN A 386 -17.41 -7.43 1.27
CA GLN A 386 -17.09 -7.81 -0.11
C GLN A 386 -18.34 -8.34 -0.84
N PHE A 387 -18.32 -8.26 -2.17
CA PHE A 387 -19.36 -8.85 -2.99
C PHE A 387 -19.24 -10.38 -3.00
N ILE A 388 -20.38 -11.05 -2.79
CA ILE A 388 -20.49 -12.49 -2.96
C ILE A 388 -20.93 -12.75 -4.40
N THR A 389 -20.09 -13.44 -5.15
CA THR A 389 -20.28 -13.72 -6.58
C THR A 389 -20.35 -15.23 -6.83
N ARG A 390 -20.73 -15.61 -8.04
CA ARG A 390 -20.76 -17.00 -8.53
C ARG A 390 -20.12 -17.04 -9.91
N LEU A 391 -19.23 -18.01 -10.16
CA LEU A 391 -18.51 -18.11 -11.45
C LEU A 391 -19.39 -18.67 -12.58
N GLU A 392 -20.19 -19.68 -12.28
CA GLU A 392 -21.08 -20.35 -13.24
C GLU A 392 -22.48 -20.51 -12.65
N GLU A 393 -23.50 -20.61 -13.50
CA GLU A 393 -24.87 -20.81 -13.03
C GLU A 393 -25.01 -22.18 -12.33
N GLY A 394 -25.35 -22.16 -11.03
CA GLY A 394 -25.38 -23.36 -10.18
C GLY A 394 -24.06 -23.68 -9.46
N GLY A 395 -22.98 -22.91 -9.67
CA GLY A 395 -21.74 -23.04 -8.92
C GLY A 395 -21.79 -22.51 -7.47
N ASN A 396 -20.75 -22.80 -6.70
CA ASN A 396 -20.59 -22.32 -5.33
C ASN A 396 -20.50 -20.78 -5.26
N THR A 397 -21.06 -20.20 -4.20
CA THR A 397 -20.86 -18.78 -3.91
C THR A 397 -19.50 -18.56 -3.27
N GLY A 398 -18.89 -17.41 -3.54
CA GLY A 398 -17.56 -17.12 -3.06
C GLY A 398 -17.19 -15.66 -3.21
N VAL A 399 -15.97 -15.33 -2.79
CA VAL A 399 -15.45 -13.97 -2.77
C VAL A 399 -14.09 -13.92 -3.47
N GLU A 400 -13.89 -12.93 -4.32
CA GLU A 400 -12.58 -12.62 -4.90
C GLU A 400 -11.68 -11.94 -3.87
N MET A 401 -10.44 -12.39 -3.78
CA MET A 401 -9.46 -11.91 -2.82
C MET A 401 -8.17 -11.49 -3.51
N ARG A 402 -7.53 -10.47 -2.93
CA ARG A 402 -6.17 -10.10 -3.32
C ARG A 402 -5.16 -10.98 -2.60
N ARG A 403 -4.07 -11.34 -3.28
CA ARG A 403 -2.95 -12.08 -2.70
C ARG A 403 -2.34 -11.31 -1.53
N GLY A 404 -1.85 -12.03 -0.53
CA GLY A 404 -1.21 -11.46 0.66
C GLY A 404 -1.78 -11.99 1.97
N GLN A 405 -1.65 -11.20 3.03
CA GLN A 405 -2.24 -11.49 4.33
C GLN A 405 -3.75 -11.24 4.28
N ILE A 406 -4.52 -12.18 4.77
CA ILE A 406 -5.97 -12.11 4.83
C ILE A 406 -6.46 -12.23 6.28
N ASP A 407 -7.47 -11.42 6.58
CA ASP A 407 -8.30 -11.51 7.78
C ASP A 407 -9.75 -11.43 7.30
N LEU A 408 -10.44 -12.58 7.23
CA LEU A 408 -11.76 -12.72 6.63
C LEU A 408 -12.74 -13.23 7.66
N VAL A 409 -13.87 -12.53 7.81
CA VAL A 409 -15.02 -12.98 8.60
C VAL A 409 -16.19 -13.23 7.66
N ALA A 410 -16.79 -14.42 7.76
CA ALA A 410 -17.90 -14.83 6.93
C ALA A 410 -19.05 -15.39 7.77
N ASP A 411 -20.26 -14.93 7.49
CA ASP A 411 -21.48 -15.45 8.09
C ASP A 411 -22.21 -16.30 7.03
N SER A 412 -22.56 -17.53 7.41
CA SER A 412 -23.21 -18.50 6.55
C SER A 412 -24.28 -19.30 7.29
N ARG A 413 -25.11 -19.99 6.51
CA ARG A 413 -26.27 -20.73 6.99
C ARG A 413 -26.23 -22.17 6.50
N LEU A 414 -26.50 -23.10 7.41
CA LEU A 414 -26.82 -24.49 7.11
C LEU A 414 -28.31 -24.69 7.35
N GLU A 415 -29.12 -24.73 6.29
CA GLU A 415 -30.59 -24.77 6.40
C GLU A 415 -31.15 -26.12 6.81
N THR A 416 -30.33 -27.17 6.75
CA THR A 416 -30.71 -28.50 7.20
C THR A 416 -29.80 -28.93 8.33
N ALA A 417 -30.40 -29.52 9.36
CA ALA A 417 -29.70 -30.08 10.49
C ALA A 417 -28.94 -31.31 10.04
N VAL A 418 -27.67 -31.10 9.70
CA VAL A 418 -26.79 -32.20 9.36
C VAL A 418 -26.23 -32.74 10.68
N SER A 419 -26.37 -34.05 10.90
CA SER A 419 -25.61 -34.77 11.94
C SER A 419 -24.12 -34.85 11.60
N GLU A 420 -23.78 -34.56 10.34
CA GLU A 420 -22.43 -34.49 9.79
C GLU A 420 -22.08 -33.03 9.46
N LEU A 421 -21.34 -32.37 10.35
CA LEU A 421 -20.89 -31.00 10.10
C LEU A 421 -19.64 -31.01 9.21
N PRO A 422 -19.57 -30.19 8.15
CA PRO A 422 -18.36 -30.08 7.35
C PRO A 422 -17.25 -29.47 8.20
N ALA A 423 -16.10 -30.13 8.31
CA ALA A 423 -14.98 -29.62 9.08
C ALA A 423 -14.52 -28.25 8.55
N VAL A 424 -14.31 -28.16 7.24
CA VAL A 424 -13.80 -26.96 6.57
C VAL A 424 -14.91 -26.10 5.95
N GLY A 425 -15.84 -26.69 5.20
CA GLY A 425 -16.95 -25.96 4.57
C GLY A 425 -16.57 -25.02 3.42
N TRP A 426 -15.29 -24.74 3.23
CA TRP A 426 -14.75 -23.99 2.09
C TRP A 426 -14.08 -24.95 1.10
N ALA A 427 -14.14 -24.63 -0.19
CA ALA A 427 -13.44 -25.33 -1.26
C ALA A 427 -11.93 -24.96 -1.27
N HIS A 428 -11.27 -25.12 -0.12
CA HIS A 428 -9.87 -24.78 0.10
C HIS A 428 -9.30 -25.58 1.28
N ASP A 429 -8.00 -25.87 1.26
CA ASP A 429 -7.31 -26.57 2.35
C ASP A 429 -6.85 -25.61 3.46
N PHE A 430 -6.84 -26.07 4.71
CA PHE A 430 -6.41 -25.28 5.88
C PHE A 430 -5.43 -26.09 6.72
N GLN A 431 -4.42 -25.42 7.31
CA GLN A 431 -3.43 -26.13 8.15
C GLN A 431 -3.96 -26.41 9.55
N ASN A 432 -4.89 -25.58 10.02
CA ASN A 432 -5.50 -25.74 11.33
C ASN A 432 -6.96 -25.33 11.25
N VAL A 433 -7.83 -26.16 11.83
CA VAL A 433 -9.27 -25.94 11.89
C VAL A 433 -9.71 -26.11 13.33
N LYS A 434 -10.36 -25.09 13.87
CA LYS A 434 -10.94 -25.10 15.21
C LYS A 434 -12.42 -24.79 15.11
N ALA A 435 -13.25 -25.56 15.80
CA ALA A 435 -14.69 -25.36 15.82
C ALA A 435 -15.22 -25.24 17.25
N THR A 436 -16.15 -24.32 17.47
CA THR A 436 -16.93 -24.18 18.70
C THR A 436 -18.40 -24.40 18.37
N LEU A 437 -19.00 -25.43 18.98
CA LEU A 437 -20.43 -25.70 18.86
C LEU A 437 -21.18 -25.12 20.07
N HIS A 438 -22.04 -24.14 19.80
CA HIS A 438 -22.97 -23.55 20.75
C HIS A 438 -24.32 -24.28 20.64
N LEU A 439 -24.73 -24.90 21.73
CA LEU A 439 -25.99 -25.61 21.83
C LEU A 439 -27.01 -24.73 22.58
N PRO A 440 -28.25 -24.60 22.08
CA PRO A 440 -29.31 -23.95 22.82
C PRO A 440 -29.70 -24.79 24.05
N PRO A 441 -30.44 -24.20 25.01
CA PRO A 441 -31.07 -24.97 26.08
C PRO A 441 -31.84 -26.17 25.52
N GLY A 442 -31.74 -27.31 26.20
CA GLY A 442 -32.42 -28.56 25.87
C GLY A 442 -31.55 -29.52 25.07
N TRP A 443 -30.41 -29.04 24.57
CA TRP A 443 -29.52 -29.80 23.70
C TRP A 443 -28.23 -30.20 24.40
N GLY A 444 -27.84 -31.46 24.23
CA GLY A 444 -26.60 -32.03 24.76
C GLY A 444 -25.84 -32.79 23.68
N LEU A 445 -24.51 -32.63 23.64
CA LEU A 445 -23.66 -33.35 22.70
C LEU A 445 -23.37 -34.77 23.24
N LEU A 446 -24.05 -35.76 22.68
CA LEU A 446 -23.87 -37.17 23.04
C LEU A 446 -22.45 -37.65 22.70
N ASN A 447 -22.02 -37.46 21.46
CA ASN A 447 -20.70 -37.83 20.98
C ASN A 447 -20.32 -37.00 19.73
N ALA A 448 -19.03 -36.93 19.44
CA ALA A 448 -18.48 -36.38 18.21
C ALA A 448 -17.32 -37.25 17.74
N THR A 449 -17.29 -37.54 16.45
CA THR A 449 -16.30 -38.39 15.78
C THR A 449 -15.68 -37.63 14.60
N GLY A 450 -14.47 -38.00 14.17
CA GLY A 450 -13.76 -37.29 13.08
C GLY A 450 -13.04 -36.01 13.50
N VAL A 451 -12.88 -35.80 14.81
CA VAL A 451 -12.18 -34.65 15.41
C VAL A 451 -11.05 -35.16 16.29
N ASP A 452 -9.89 -34.51 16.22
CA ASP A 452 -8.68 -34.92 16.94
C ASP A 452 -8.84 -34.84 18.47
N ASP A 453 -9.46 -33.76 18.96
CA ASP A 453 -9.74 -33.58 20.39
C ASP A 453 -11.14 -32.99 20.62
N VAL A 454 -11.94 -33.67 21.45
CA VAL A 454 -13.26 -33.20 21.90
C VAL A 454 -13.43 -33.60 23.36
N PRO A 455 -13.04 -32.74 24.31
CA PRO A 455 -12.94 -33.13 25.72
C PRO A 455 -14.28 -33.20 26.46
N ARG A 456 -15.39 -32.78 25.84
CA ARG A 456 -16.64 -32.47 26.56
C ARG A 456 -17.91 -33.19 26.05
N THR A 457 -17.81 -34.31 25.35
CA THR A 457 -19.01 -35.10 24.98
C THR A 457 -19.55 -35.91 26.16
N TRP A 458 -20.85 -36.20 26.17
CA TRP A 458 -21.46 -37.03 27.22
C TRP A 458 -20.77 -38.40 27.32
N LEU A 459 -20.52 -39.06 26.17
CA LEU A 459 -19.90 -40.39 26.13
C LEU A 459 -18.45 -40.39 26.63
N LYS A 460 -17.62 -39.42 26.24
CA LYS A 460 -16.20 -39.37 26.63
C LYS A 460 -15.97 -38.92 28.08
N ARG A 461 -16.98 -38.35 28.74
CA ARG A 461 -16.90 -37.94 30.16
C ARG A 461 -17.00 -39.12 31.13
N TRP A 462 -17.47 -40.29 30.69
CA TRP A 462 -17.55 -41.46 31.56
C TRP A 462 -16.17 -41.98 31.95
N THR A 463 -15.91 -42.06 33.26
CA THR A 463 -14.73 -42.75 33.79
C THR A 463 -15.10 -44.19 34.16
N LEU A 464 -14.07 -45.05 34.31
CA LEU A 464 -14.25 -46.41 34.82
C LEU A 464 -14.94 -46.42 36.20
N LEU A 465 -14.62 -45.43 37.03
CA LEU A 465 -15.22 -45.27 38.36
C LEU A 465 -16.72 -44.94 38.26
N ASP A 466 -17.11 -44.03 37.37
CA ASP A 466 -18.51 -43.65 37.19
C ASP A 466 -19.36 -44.86 36.77
N LEU A 467 -18.86 -45.64 35.79
CA LEU A 467 -19.52 -46.86 35.34
C LEU A 467 -19.67 -47.87 36.48
N PHE A 468 -18.62 -48.07 37.28
CA PHE A 468 -18.64 -48.99 38.40
C PHE A 468 -19.66 -48.58 39.48
N ILE A 469 -19.69 -47.30 39.85
CA ILE A 469 -20.61 -46.79 40.86
C ILE A 469 -22.05 -46.91 40.37
N VAL A 470 -22.35 -46.55 39.12
CA VAL A 470 -23.69 -46.71 38.52
C VAL A 470 -24.13 -48.18 38.57
N LEU A 471 -23.26 -49.10 38.16
CA LEU A 471 -23.56 -50.53 38.17
C LEU A 471 -23.76 -51.09 39.59
N ILE A 472 -22.94 -50.66 40.55
CA ILE A 472 -23.10 -51.03 41.97
C ILE A 472 -24.44 -50.53 42.51
N MET A 473 -24.80 -49.26 42.25
CA MET A 473 -26.06 -48.70 42.73
C MET A 473 -27.26 -49.48 42.17
N ALA A 474 -27.25 -49.75 40.86
CA ALA A 474 -28.28 -50.54 40.20
C ALA A 474 -28.37 -51.98 40.76
N ALA A 475 -27.24 -52.66 40.92
CA ALA A 475 -27.19 -54.02 41.46
C ALA A 475 -27.62 -54.08 42.94
N ALA A 476 -27.19 -53.10 43.75
CA ALA A 476 -27.56 -52.99 45.15
C ALA A 476 -29.07 -52.79 45.31
N ILE A 477 -29.68 -51.86 44.57
CA ILE A 477 -31.13 -51.64 44.59
C ILE A 477 -31.88 -52.88 44.07
N GLY A 478 -31.38 -53.51 43.00
CA GLY A 478 -31.96 -54.74 42.45
C GLY A 478 -31.97 -55.90 43.46
N LYS A 479 -30.88 -56.06 44.23
CA LYS A 479 -30.78 -57.05 45.32
C LYS A 479 -31.61 -56.68 46.54
N LEU A 480 -31.74 -55.39 46.83
CA LEU A 480 -32.55 -54.92 47.96
C LEU A 480 -34.04 -55.15 47.68
N TRP A 481 -34.59 -54.71 46.55
CA TRP A 481 -36.03 -54.85 46.31
C TRP A 481 -36.33 -55.91 45.25
N HIS A 482 -36.18 -55.54 43.98
CA HIS A 482 -36.42 -56.42 42.85
C HIS A 482 -35.64 -55.92 41.64
N TRP A 483 -35.34 -56.80 40.67
CA TRP A 483 -34.50 -56.47 39.51
C TRP A 483 -35.03 -55.29 38.70
N ALA A 484 -36.35 -55.10 38.61
CA ALA A 484 -36.98 -53.97 37.93
C ALA A 484 -36.57 -52.61 38.53
N TRP A 485 -36.44 -52.52 39.86
CA TRP A 485 -35.96 -51.30 40.52
C TRP A 485 -34.46 -51.06 40.28
N GLY A 486 -33.69 -52.13 40.11
CA GLY A 486 -32.30 -52.03 39.66
C GLY A 486 -32.18 -51.48 38.23
N ALA A 487 -33.03 -51.95 37.31
CA ALA A 487 -33.09 -51.43 35.94
C ALA A 487 -33.53 -49.96 35.88
N LEU A 488 -34.55 -49.58 36.66
CA LEU A 488 -34.98 -48.18 36.77
C LEU A 488 -33.83 -47.30 37.31
N THR A 489 -33.14 -47.75 38.36
CA THR A 489 -31.97 -47.05 38.91
C THR A 489 -30.89 -46.87 37.86
N LEU A 490 -30.57 -47.92 37.10
CA LEU A 490 -29.56 -47.85 36.04
C LEU A 490 -29.90 -46.74 35.04
N ILE A 491 -31.14 -46.73 34.53
CA ILE A 491 -31.60 -45.72 33.56
C ILE A 491 -31.54 -44.32 34.18
N THR A 492 -32.07 -44.14 35.40
CA THR A 492 -32.06 -42.84 36.07
C THR A 492 -30.65 -42.33 36.30
N MET A 493 -29.74 -43.18 36.79
CA MET A 493 -28.35 -42.80 37.06
C MET A 493 -27.61 -42.45 35.77
N VAL A 494 -27.80 -43.22 34.70
CA VAL A 494 -27.20 -42.90 33.39
C VAL A 494 -27.68 -41.54 32.87
N LEU A 495 -28.98 -41.24 32.98
CA LEU A 495 -29.54 -39.98 32.48
C LEU A 495 -29.11 -38.75 33.28
N ILE A 496 -28.99 -38.85 34.61
CA ILE A 496 -28.58 -37.70 35.45
C ILE A 496 -27.05 -37.61 35.60
N SER A 497 -26.30 -38.57 35.08
CA SER A 497 -24.83 -38.54 35.15
C SER A 497 -24.28 -37.37 34.33
N HIS A 498 -23.20 -36.78 34.81
CA HIS A 498 -22.51 -35.62 34.22
C HIS A 498 -23.31 -34.31 34.16
N GLU A 499 -24.56 -34.31 34.64
CA GLU A 499 -25.35 -33.09 34.83
C GLU A 499 -24.89 -32.31 36.06
N THR A 500 -24.84 -30.99 35.92
CA THR A 500 -24.42 -30.11 37.02
C THR A 500 -25.48 -30.12 38.12
N ASN A 501 -25.09 -30.31 39.37
CA ASN A 501 -25.97 -30.39 40.55
C ASN A 501 -26.88 -31.63 40.63
N ALA A 502 -26.65 -32.68 39.83
CA ALA A 502 -27.39 -33.93 39.96
C ALA A 502 -27.17 -34.55 41.35
N PRO A 503 -28.21 -35.10 42.01
CA PRO A 503 -28.12 -35.69 43.35
C PRO A 503 -27.45 -37.08 43.38
N TYR A 504 -26.40 -37.27 42.58
CA TYR A 504 -25.77 -38.57 42.31
C TYR A 504 -25.27 -39.27 43.57
N TRP A 505 -24.43 -38.61 44.37
CA TRP A 505 -23.78 -39.21 45.54
C TRP A 505 -24.73 -39.47 46.72
N VAL A 506 -25.83 -38.72 46.82
CA VAL A 506 -26.79 -38.88 47.93
C VAL A 506 -27.50 -40.23 47.84
N TRP A 507 -27.77 -40.71 46.61
CA TRP A 507 -28.33 -42.04 46.39
C TRP A 507 -27.47 -43.16 46.97
N LEU A 508 -26.14 -43.08 46.80
CA LEU A 508 -25.21 -44.06 47.39
C LEU A 508 -25.33 -44.12 48.92
N ASN A 509 -25.40 -42.96 49.58
CA ASN A 509 -25.54 -42.87 51.04
C ASN A 509 -26.87 -43.46 51.53
N ILE A 510 -27.96 -43.22 50.78
CA ILE A 510 -29.28 -43.80 51.07
C ILE A 510 -29.25 -45.32 50.90
N ILE A 511 -28.66 -45.83 49.81
CA ILE A 511 -28.54 -47.27 49.54
C ILE A 511 -27.72 -47.94 50.65
N ALA A 512 -26.59 -47.35 51.05
CA ALA A 512 -25.74 -47.86 52.12
C ALA A 512 -26.48 -47.91 53.46
N ALA A 513 -27.22 -46.84 53.82
CA ALA A 513 -28.00 -46.79 55.05
C ALA A 513 -29.14 -47.83 55.06
N ILE A 514 -29.84 -48.01 53.93
CA ILE A 514 -30.91 -49.01 53.79
C ILE A 514 -30.33 -50.43 53.85
N GLY A 515 -29.21 -50.69 53.17
CA GLY A 515 -28.52 -51.97 53.21
C GLY A 515 -28.08 -52.36 54.62
N LEU A 516 -27.51 -51.41 55.37
CA LEU A 516 -27.08 -51.62 56.75
C LEU A 516 -28.26 -51.90 57.70
N LEU A 517 -29.38 -51.18 57.53
CA LEU A 517 -30.59 -51.41 58.34
C LEU A 517 -31.22 -52.79 58.16
N ARG A 518 -30.94 -53.51 57.07
CA ARG A 518 -31.44 -54.88 56.87
C ARG A 518 -30.67 -55.94 57.63
N VAL A 519 -29.44 -55.65 58.04
CA VAL A 519 -28.56 -56.60 58.73
C VAL A 519 -28.51 -56.30 60.23
N LEU A 520 -28.82 -55.06 60.63
CA LEU A 520 -28.82 -54.66 62.03
C LEU A 520 -30.06 -55.15 62.80
N PRO A 521 -29.91 -55.47 64.10
CA PRO A 521 -31.05 -55.80 64.96
C PRO A 521 -32.02 -54.61 65.08
N GLU A 522 -33.33 -54.92 65.13
CA GLU A 522 -34.38 -53.91 65.13
C GLU A 522 -34.31 -52.94 66.32
N ILE A 523 -33.74 -53.40 67.45
CA ILE A 523 -33.66 -52.67 68.71
C ILE A 523 -32.18 -52.49 69.09
N GLY A 524 -31.67 -51.26 69.01
CA GLY A 524 -30.30 -50.91 69.37
C GLY A 524 -30.01 -49.41 69.23
N TRP A 525 -28.94 -48.92 69.86
CA TRP A 525 -28.51 -47.52 69.70
C TRP A 525 -27.95 -47.26 68.29
N PHE A 526 -27.22 -48.24 67.74
CA PHE A 526 -26.64 -48.16 66.40
C PHE A 526 -27.71 -48.15 65.31
N SER A 527 -28.77 -48.96 65.41
CA SER A 527 -29.88 -48.93 64.45
C SER A 527 -30.65 -47.60 64.49
N ARG A 528 -30.75 -46.92 65.65
CA ARG A 528 -31.30 -45.55 65.73
C ARG A 528 -30.44 -44.53 64.99
N ILE A 529 -29.11 -44.59 65.12
CA ILE A 529 -28.20 -43.69 64.41
C ILE A 529 -28.35 -43.88 62.90
N VAL A 530 -28.34 -45.12 62.41
CA VAL A 530 -28.46 -45.40 60.97
C VAL A 530 -29.84 -44.98 60.43
N ARG A 531 -30.93 -45.14 61.21
CA ARG A 531 -32.26 -44.62 60.84
C ARG A 531 -32.28 -43.09 60.74
N SER A 532 -31.65 -42.39 61.70
CA SER A 532 -31.53 -40.94 61.67
C SER A 532 -30.71 -40.47 60.46
N TYR A 533 -29.58 -41.13 60.18
CA TYR A 533 -28.73 -40.85 59.03
C TYR A 533 -29.46 -41.08 57.69
N ARG A 534 -30.24 -42.16 57.57
CA ARG A 534 -31.10 -42.39 56.39
C ARG A 534 -32.10 -41.25 56.19
N ASN A 535 -32.79 -40.83 57.25
CA ASN A 535 -33.79 -39.76 57.17
C ASN A 535 -33.13 -38.41 56.82
N LEU A 536 -31.95 -38.13 57.37
CA LEU A 536 -31.16 -36.95 57.00
C LEU A 536 -30.74 -37.01 55.53
N SER A 537 -30.27 -38.16 55.04
CA SER A 537 -29.88 -38.35 53.64
C SER A 537 -31.08 -38.17 52.69
N LEU A 538 -32.28 -38.62 53.07
CA LEU A 538 -33.52 -38.38 52.32
C LEU A 538 -33.92 -36.90 52.31
N LEU A 539 -33.74 -36.18 53.42
CA LEU A 539 -33.97 -34.74 53.48
C LEU A 539 -32.98 -33.98 52.60
N VAL A 540 -31.70 -34.36 52.62
CA VAL A 540 -30.66 -33.81 51.72
C VAL A 540 -31.00 -34.10 50.25
N LEU A 541 -31.48 -35.31 49.93
CA LEU A 541 -31.93 -35.65 48.58
C LEU A 541 -33.03 -34.69 48.12
N LEU A 542 -34.04 -34.41 48.95
CA LEU A 542 -35.11 -33.47 48.60
C LEU A 542 -34.59 -32.04 48.37
N ILE A 543 -33.67 -31.58 49.23
CA ILE A 543 -33.06 -30.24 49.12
C ILE A 543 -32.27 -30.08 47.82
N ILE A 544 -31.63 -31.14 47.33
CA ILE A 544 -30.84 -31.09 46.09
C ILE A 544 -31.70 -31.39 44.85
N ALA A 545 -32.60 -32.36 44.94
CA ALA A 545 -33.42 -32.81 43.81
C ALA A 545 -34.45 -31.76 43.37
N LEU A 546 -35.06 -31.01 44.29
CA LEU A 546 -36.06 -29.98 43.94
C LEU A 546 -35.46 -28.85 43.09
N PRO A 547 -34.36 -28.18 43.49
CA PRO A 547 -33.68 -27.21 42.64
C PRO A 547 -33.18 -27.82 41.32
N PHE A 548 -32.64 -29.05 41.37
CA PHE A 548 -32.16 -29.74 40.17
C PHE A 548 -33.30 -29.94 39.15
N MET A 549 -34.46 -30.44 39.57
CA MET A 549 -35.63 -30.60 38.70
C MET A 549 -36.11 -29.27 38.12
N MET A 550 -36.11 -28.20 38.93
CA MET A 550 -36.50 -26.87 38.47
C MET A 550 -35.49 -26.30 37.47
N GLN A 551 -34.19 -26.54 37.69
CA GLN A 551 -33.13 -26.13 36.78
C GLN A 551 -33.26 -26.88 35.44
N GLN A 552 -33.45 -28.20 35.48
CA GLN A 552 -33.65 -29.01 34.28
C GLN A 552 -34.88 -28.57 33.49
N ALA A 553 -36.01 -28.28 34.14
CA ALA A 553 -37.22 -27.78 33.47
C ALA A 553 -37.07 -26.39 32.83
N ARG A 554 -36.08 -25.59 33.25
CA ARG A 554 -35.75 -24.29 32.63
C ARG A 554 -34.69 -24.41 31.54
N GLN A 555 -33.87 -25.45 31.64
CA GLN A 555 -32.81 -25.75 30.70
C GLN A 555 -33.30 -26.64 29.57
N SER A 556 -34.42 -27.37 29.72
CA SER A 556 -35.20 -28.01 28.67
C SER A 556 -36.10 -27.01 27.97
#